data_AF-A0A3S0U569-F1
#
_entry.id   AF-A0A3S0U569-F1
#
_cell.length_a   1.000
_cell.length_b   1.000
_cell.length_c   1.000
_cell.angle_alpha   90.00
_cell.angle_beta   90.00
_cell.angle_gamma   90.00
#
_symmetry.space_group_name_H-M   'P 1'
#
loop_
_entity.id
_entity.type
_entity.pdbx_description
1 polymer ?
#
loop_
_entity_poly.entity_id
_entity_poly.type
_entity_poly.pdbx_seq_one_letter_code
_entity_poly.pdbx_strand_id
1 'polypeptide(L)'
;MRIADDVAWVRSSSEARDYCLVAKVPSQMPLELKGSAIYLWECWAAGMDFEESVTVLAEMFSEDPQTVRAQASQTYQHLLDHGLLVEDPAGDCAAD
;
A
#
# COMPACT_ATOMS: atom_id res chain seq x y z
N MET A 1 -3.60 -9.91 0.85
CA MET A 1 -2.45 -9.08 0.45
C MET A 1 -1.77 -8.63 1.71
N ARG A 2 -0.43 -8.57 1.72
CA ARG A 2 0.35 -8.01 2.82
C ARG A 2 1.62 -7.32 2.32
N ILE A 3 2.24 -6.51 3.16
CA ILE A 3 3.60 -5.98 2.91
C ILE A 3 4.60 -7.14 2.92
N ALA A 4 5.55 -7.13 1.99
CA ALA A 4 6.60 -8.14 1.94
C ALA A 4 7.53 -8.07 3.17
N ASP A 5 8.00 -9.24 3.65
CA ASP A 5 8.77 -9.35 4.90
C ASP A 5 10.12 -8.61 4.87
N ASP A 6 10.64 -8.36 3.67
CA ASP A 6 11.90 -7.67 3.43
C ASP A 6 11.72 -6.19 3.09
N VAL A 7 10.58 -5.58 3.43
CA VAL A 7 10.29 -4.17 3.20
C VAL A 7 10.41 -3.34 4.47
N ALA A 8 11.17 -2.25 4.37
CA ALA A 8 11.19 -1.18 5.36
C ALA A 8 10.56 0.08 4.78
N TRP A 9 9.95 0.89 5.65
CA TRP A 9 9.36 2.16 5.24
C TRP A 9 9.45 3.24 6.32
N VAL A 10 9.38 4.49 5.89
CA VAL A 10 9.32 5.66 6.77
C VAL A 10 8.41 6.70 6.17
N ARG A 11 7.49 7.23 6.98
CA ARG A 11 6.70 8.42 6.65
C ARG A 11 7.33 9.66 7.25
N SER A 12 7.41 10.71 6.46
CA SER A 12 7.77 12.05 6.90
C SER A 12 6.61 12.99 6.56
N SER A 13 5.98 13.52 7.60
CA SER A 13 4.96 14.57 7.46
C SER A 13 5.50 15.87 8.04
N SER A 14 5.62 16.87 7.19
CA SER A 14 6.00 18.24 7.56
C SER A 14 5.18 19.21 6.73
N GLU A 15 5.01 20.45 7.20
CA GLU A 15 4.28 21.49 6.45
C GLU A 15 4.82 21.71 5.03
N ALA A 16 6.12 21.44 4.80
CA ALA A 16 6.77 21.60 3.51
C ALA A 16 6.65 20.37 2.58
N ARG A 17 6.46 19.17 3.15
CA ARG A 17 6.44 17.92 2.38
C ARG A 17 5.83 16.79 3.20
N ASP A 18 4.87 16.08 2.59
CA ASP A 18 4.34 14.81 3.08
C ASP A 18 4.72 13.71 2.07
N TYR A 19 5.47 12.72 2.52
CA TYR A 19 5.93 11.60 1.69
C TYR A 19 6.21 10.35 2.53
N CYS A 20 6.11 9.20 1.88
CA CYS A 20 6.52 7.91 2.45
C CYS A 20 7.59 7.28 1.56
N LEU A 21 8.71 6.87 2.14
CA LEU A 21 9.74 6.09 1.44
C LEU A 21 9.54 4.63 1.78
N VAL A 22 9.45 3.78 0.76
CA VAL A 22 9.29 2.32 0.89
C VAL A 22 10.41 1.62 0.12
N ALA A 23 11.06 0.62 0.70
CA ALA A 23 12.20 -0.04 0.07
C ALA A 23 12.32 -1.50 0.48
N LYS A 24 12.76 -2.35 -0.46
CA LYS A 24 13.25 -3.70 -0.15
C LYS A 24 14.68 -3.64 0.41
N VAL A 25 14.90 -4.27 1.55
CA VAL A 25 16.20 -4.35 2.24
C VAL A 25 16.92 -5.65 1.84
N PRO A 26 18.23 -5.64 1.56
CA PRO A 26 19.16 -4.50 1.66
C PRO A 26 19.38 -3.71 0.37
N SER A 27 18.78 -4.11 -0.76
CA SER A 27 19.38 -3.84 -2.07
C SER A 27 18.69 -2.78 -2.94
N GLN A 28 17.52 -2.25 -2.57
CA GLN A 28 16.77 -1.36 -3.47
C GLN A 28 16.78 0.11 -3.06
N MET A 29 16.84 0.96 -4.09
CA MET A 29 16.60 2.40 -3.94
C MET A 29 15.15 2.62 -3.49
N PRO A 30 14.89 3.43 -2.45
CA PRO A 30 13.53 3.64 -1.97
C PRO A 30 12.63 4.25 -3.04
N LEU A 31 11.41 3.71 -3.14
CA LEU A 31 10.32 4.32 -3.88
C LEU A 31 9.65 5.36 -2.99
N GLU A 32 9.35 6.53 -3.56
CA GLU A 32 8.66 7.61 -2.85
C GLU A 32 7.18 7.62 -3.19
N LEU A 33 6.34 7.42 -2.18
CA LEU A 33 4.88 7.56 -2.26
C LEU A 33 4.46 8.96 -1.83
N LYS A 34 3.42 9.48 -2.51
CA LYS A 34 2.86 10.83 -2.31
C LYS A 34 1.34 10.79 -2.35
N GLY A 35 0.71 11.80 -1.75
CA GLY A 35 -0.74 11.96 -1.80
C GLY A 35 -1.47 10.75 -1.21
N SER A 36 -2.56 10.31 -1.87
CA SER A 36 -3.38 9.18 -1.43
C SER A 36 -2.62 7.85 -1.31
N ALA A 37 -1.54 7.66 -2.06
CA ALA A 37 -0.72 6.46 -1.98
C ALA A 37 -0.05 6.26 -0.60
N ILE A 38 0.22 7.35 0.14
CA ILE A 38 0.74 7.27 1.52
C ILE A 38 -0.28 6.60 2.42
N TYR A 39 -1.54 7.01 2.33
CA TYR A 39 -2.62 6.52 3.19
C TYR A 39 -3.03 5.10 2.83
N LEU A 40 -3.02 4.75 1.54
CA LEU A 40 -3.18 3.36 1.10
C LEU A 40 -2.10 2.46 1.71
N TRP A 41 -0.84 2.90 1.65
CA TRP A 41 0.26 2.16 2.25
C TRP A 41 0.07 1.96 3.76
N GLU A 42 -0.35 3.00 4.48
CA GLU A 42 -0.63 2.89 5.92
C GLU A 42 -1.77 1.92 6.24
N CYS A 43 -2.86 1.92 5.47
CA CYS A 43 -3.94 0.96 5.63
C CYS A 43 -3.43 -0.48 5.49
N TRP A 44 -2.65 -0.76 4.44
CA TRP A 44 -2.12 -2.12 4.20
C TRP A 44 -1.04 -2.50 5.21
N ALA A 45 -0.24 -1.54 5.68
CA ALA A 45 0.72 -1.74 6.78
C ALA A 45 0.02 -2.08 8.10
N ALA A 46 -1.20 -1.57 8.30
CA ALA A 46 -2.05 -1.91 9.43
C ALA A 46 -2.80 -3.25 9.25
N GLY A 47 -2.62 -3.93 8.12
CA GLY A 47 -3.25 -5.22 7.82
C GLY A 47 -4.67 -5.13 7.25
N MET A 48 -5.13 -3.94 6.85
CA MET A 48 -6.42 -3.79 6.17
C MET A 48 -6.37 -4.41 4.78
N ASP A 49 -7.50 -4.97 4.35
CA ASP A 49 -7.63 -5.44 2.97
C ASP A 49 -7.84 -4.28 1.96
N PHE A 50 -7.87 -4.63 0.68
CA PHE A 50 -8.00 -3.65 -0.40
C PHE A 50 -9.32 -2.88 -0.32
N GLU A 51 -10.45 -3.54 -0.08
CA GLU A 51 -11.78 -2.94 -0.09
C GLU A 51 -12.04 -2.10 1.18
N GLU A 52 -11.53 -2.56 2.32
CA GLU A 52 -11.47 -1.79 3.57
C GLU A 52 -10.69 -0.49 3.37
N SER A 53 -9.49 -0.57 2.75
CA SER A 53 -8.66 0.61 2.51
C SER A 53 -9.33 1.63 1.57
N VAL A 54 -10.02 1.16 0.51
CA VAL A 54 -10.79 2.03 -0.41
C VAL A 54 -11.89 2.77 0.34
N THR A 55 -12.61 2.07 1.23
CA THR A 55 -13.69 2.66 2.02
C THR A 55 -13.16 3.75 2.96
N VAL A 56 -12.07 3.45 3.70
CA VAL A 56 -11.42 4.42 4.61
C VAL A 56 -10.97 5.67 3.86
N LEU A 57 -10.35 5.51 2.69
CA LEU A 57 -9.86 6.67 1.93
C LEU A 57 -11.00 7.48 1.30
N ALA A 58 -12.05 6.83 0.80
CA ALA A 58 -13.22 7.54 0.28
C ALA A 58 -13.87 8.43 1.36
N GLU A 59 -13.98 7.91 2.59
CA GLU A 59 -14.46 8.69 3.74
C GLU A 59 -13.49 9.82 4.11
N MET A 60 -12.20 9.51 4.23
CA MET A 60 -11.17 10.47 4.64
C MET A 60 -11.08 11.68 3.69
N PHE A 61 -11.16 11.44 2.38
CA PHE A 61 -11.05 12.48 1.37
C PHE A 61 -12.41 13.01 0.87
N SER A 62 -13.53 12.47 1.39
CA SER A 62 -14.88 12.77 0.87
C SER A 62 -14.97 12.58 -0.66
N GLU A 63 -14.34 11.52 -1.16
CA GLU A 63 -14.29 11.17 -2.57
C GLU A 63 -15.21 9.98 -2.89
N ASP A 64 -15.58 9.85 -4.16
CA ASP A 64 -16.37 8.70 -4.62
C ASP A 64 -15.55 7.38 -4.53
N PRO A 65 -16.08 6.31 -3.90
CA PRO A 65 -15.36 5.05 -3.76
C PRO A 65 -14.91 4.40 -5.07
N GLN A 66 -15.60 4.62 -6.21
CA GLN A 66 -15.13 4.08 -7.49
C GLN A 66 -13.89 4.82 -7.98
N THR A 67 -13.83 6.13 -7.76
CA THR A 67 -12.64 6.94 -8.07
C THR A 67 -11.44 6.50 -7.23
N VAL A 68 -11.62 6.36 -5.92
CA VAL A 68 -10.57 5.88 -5.01
C VAL A 68 -10.13 4.47 -5.39
N ARG A 69 -11.06 3.57 -5.71
CA ARG A 69 -10.75 2.20 -6.15
C ARG A 69 -9.85 2.19 -7.38
N ALA A 70 -10.16 2.99 -8.40
CA ALA A 70 -9.34 3.06 -9.61
C ALA A 70 -7.90 3.52 -9.33
N GLN A 71 -7.72 4.52 -8.46
CA GLN A 71 -6.39 4.99 -8.02
C GLN A 71 -5.67 3.96 -7.16
N ALA A 72 -6.40 3.32 -6.23
CA ALA A 72 -5.89 2.28 -5.36
C ALA A 72 -5.41 1.07 -6.15
N SER A 73 -6.16 0.64 -7.17
CA SER A 73 -5.75 -0.48 -8.04
C SER A 73 -4.46 -0.18 -8.80
N GLN A 74 -4.28 1.04 -9.31
CA GLN A 74 -3.02 1.43 -9.97
C GLN A 74 -1.83 1.41 -9.01
N THR A 75 -2.03 1.94 -7.80
CA THR A 75 -1.00 1.96 -6.74
C THR A 75 -0.67 0.54 -6.29
N TYR A 76 -1.68 -0.29 -6.06
CA TYR A 76 -1.55 -1.69 -5.69
C TYR A 76 -0.70 -2.45 -6.71
N GLN A 77 -1.04 -2.35 -7.99
CA GLN A 77 -0.33 -3.07 -9.04
C GLN A 77 1.12 -2.59 -9.17
N HIS A 78 1.35 -1.29 -9.08
CA HIS A 78 2.70 -0.73 -9.10
C HIS A 78 3.55 -1.27 -7.93
N LEU A 79 2.99 -1.40 -6.74
CA LEU A 79 3.71 -1.92 -5.58
C LEU A 79 3.95 -3.43 -5.64
N LEU A 80 3.02 -4.20 -6.24
CA LEU A 80 3.24 -5.61 -6.54
C LEU A 80 4.38 -5.80 -7.55
N ASP A 81 4.40 -5.02 -8.63
CA ASP A 81 5.44 -5.09 -9.67
C ASP A 81 6.84 -4.80 -9.09
N HIS A 82 6.90 -3.96 -8.05
CA HIS A 82 8.13 -3.65 -7.31
C HIS A 82 8.44 -4.66 -6.18
N GLY A 83 7.58 -5.65 -5.96
CA GLY A 83 7.72 -6.66 -4.90
C GLY A 83 7.64 -6.09 -3.48
N LEU A 84 6.97 -4.95 -3.32
CA LEU A 84 6.76 -4.27 -2.03
C LEU A 84 5.52 -4.80 -1.30
N LEU A 85 4.56 -5.30 -2.08
CA LEU A 85 3.42 -6.07 -1.62
C LEU A 85 3.55 -7.51 -2.11
N VAL A 86 2.92 -8.43 -1.38
CA VAL A 86 2.71 -9.81 -1.80
C VAL A 86 1.24 -10.16 -1.67
N GLU A 87 0.74 -10.94 -2.63
CA GLU A 87 -0.58 -11.55 -2.52
C GLU A 87 -0.50 -12.62 -1.43
N ASP A 88 -1.54 -12.72 -0.60
CA ASP A 88 -1.59 -13.84 0.33
C ASP A 88 -1.78 -15.11 -0.51
N PRO A 89 -0.99 -16.17 -0.28
CA PRO A 89 -1.27 -17.44 -0.91
C PRO A 89 -2.66 -17.86 -0.43
N ALA A 90 -3.64 -17.80 -1.32
CA ALA A 90 -4.95 -18.37 -1.05
C ALA A 90 -4.77 -19.87 -0.81
N GLY A 91 -4.75 -20.26 0.46
CA GLY A 91 -4.91 -21.62 0.98
C GLY A 91 -4.39 -22.76 0.10
N ASP A 92 -3.08 -22.94 -0.01
CA ASP A 92 -2.50 -24.21 -0.47
C ASP A 92 -2.35 -25.18 0.74
N CYS A 93 -3.47 -25.38 1.44
CA CYS A 93 -3.64 -26.42 2.45
C CYS A 93 -4.88 -27.25 2.09
N ALA A 94 -4.94 -27.73 0.85
CA ALA A 94 -5.59 -28.99 0.58
C ALA A 94 -4.59 -30.08 0.99
N ALA A 95 -4.76 -30.57 2.21
CA ALA A 95 -3.95 -31.62 2.81
C ALA A 95 -3.95 -32.90 1.95
N ASP A 96 -2.78 -33.53 1.93
CA ASP A 96 -2.51 -34.92 1.54
C ASP A 96 -3.48 -35.91 2.22
#